data_AF-A0A1D3TSS2-F1
#
_entry.id   AF-A0A1D3TSS2-F1
#
_cell.length_a   1.000
_cell.length_b   1.000
_cell.length_c   1.000
_cell.angle_alpha   90.00
_cell.angle_beta   90.00
_cell.angle_gamma   90.00
#
_symmetry.space_group_name_H-M   'P 1'
#
loop_
_entity.id
_entity.type
_entity.pdbx_description
1 polymer ?
#
loop_
_entity_poly.entity_id
_entity_poly.type
_entity_poly.pdbx_seq_one_letter_code
_entity_poly.pdbx_strand_id
1 'polypeptide(L)'
;MNNRPTFSIPKNAVSGAGDVLGIKANRLAGFFGLSESRERKMPEEGGETILPEEDWKTILPEEGWKKILPVILNPRNFSGIIALFQDDSMLFTNVLTGEEDAVFCGEEEGNLKVMPMTQTEIIELLASYLGETGTPSKIKQELSADALIAMLSIADSIRRARLENMLDPSKNDFEITGESLGRECENAVKSGDLRWLAPFMAELRWESKPVDFTKALSELNRLGIIRFQNGKVDIDERGEVFFQELASRKAMIGIRSVFYHEGVLNYLSMAFMRTEHYLWYLDAADNGCMMSLEHEELKGMIGTMIAPGEAPPEATAAAGISEAVGISKAAGISEAAGISEAAGISEEAGFLEETGISKAAGKSDENKEERTTPKFCKYCGGKLNEGAKFCKRCGNKIG
;
A
#
# COMPACT_ATOMS: atom_id res chain seq x y z
N MET A 1 24.68 9.82 1.32
CA MET A 1 24.58 8.41 1.77
C MET A 1 25.96 7.96 2.24
N ASN A 2 26.10 7.58 3.51
CA ASN A 2 27.36 7.05 4.04
C ASN A 2 27.74 5.75 3.32
N ASN A 3 29.04 5.49 3.22
CA ASN A 3 29.70 4.37 2.55
C ASN A 3 29.33 3.02 3.22
N ARG A 4 28.08 2.57 3.07
CA ARG A 4 27.61 1.31 3.64
C ARG A 4 28.06 0.13 2.79
N PRO A 5 28.34 -1.02 3.42
CA PRO A 5 28.61 -2.22 2.67
C PRO A 5 27.32 -2.67 1.96
N THR A 6 27.33 -2.60 0.63
CA THR A 6 26.39 -3.34 -0.21
C THR A 6 26.96 -4.73 -0.40
N PHE A 7 26.19 -5.75 -0.01
CA PHE A 7 26.56 -7.14 -0.23
C PHE A 7 26.03 -7.60 -1.59
N SER A 8 26.82 -8.42 -2.28
CA SER A 8 26.41 -9.06 -3.53
C SER A 8 26.40 -10.56 -3.30
N ILE A 9 25.24 -11.19 -3.41
CA ILE A 9 25.05 -12.63 -3.22
C ILE A 9 24.48 -13.23 -4.51
N PRO A 10 25.10 -14.25 -5.11
CA PRO A 10 24.48 -14.98 -6.21
C PRO A 10 23.11 -15.52 -5.77
N LYS A 11 22.03 -15.17 -6.49
CA LYS A 11 20.65 -15.46 -6.03
C LYS A 11 20.42 -16.96 -5.80
N ASN A 12 21.02 -17.79 -6.64
CA ASN A 12 20.97 -19.26 -6.54
C ASN A 12 21.72 -19.83 -5.33
N ALA A 13 22.64 -19.09 -4.72
CA ALA A 13 23.44 -19.50 -3.56
C ALA A 13 22.75 -19.18 -2.22
N VAL A 14 21.76 -18.28 -2.21
CA VAL A 14 21.12 -17.74 -1.00
C VAL A 14 20.53 -18.84 -0.12
N SER A 15 19.73 -19.74 -0.71
CA SER A 15 19.12 -20.86 0.03
C SER A 15 20.17 -21.83 0.59
N GLY A 16 21.19 -22.17 -0.21
CA GLY A 16 22.27 -23.06 0.24
C GLY A 16 23.09 -22.46 1.38
N ALA A 17 23.39 -21.16 1.32
CA ALA A 17 24.04 -20.45 2.40
C ALA A 17 23.17 -20.39 3.67
N GLY A 18 21.84 -20.29 3.51
CA GLY A 18 20.86 -20.42 4.58
C GLY A 18 20.90 -21.79 5.27
N ASP A 19 20.92 -22.87 4.48
CA ASP A 19 20.96 -24.24 4.97
C ASP A 19 22.22 -24.51 5.82
N VAL A 20 23.38 -23.97 5.41
CA VAL A 20 24.65 -24.04 6.19
C VAL A 20 24.52 -23.37 7.56
N LEU A 21 23.71 -22.30 7.67
CA LEU A 21 23.45 -21.58 8.91
C LEU A 21 22.23 -22.12 9.68
N GLY A 22 21.54 -23.14 9.16
CA GLY A 22 20.31 -23.67 9.73
C GLY A 22 19.10 -22.73 9.59
N ILE A 23 19.13 -21.77 8.66
CA ILE A 23 18.07 -20.81 8.39
C ILE A 23 17.30 -21.27 7.16
N LYS A 24 16.00 -21.55 7.31
CA LYS A 24 15.13 -21.90 6.19
C LYS A 24 14.40 -20.69 5.64
N ALA A 25 14.22 -20.67 4.32
CA ALA A 25 13.35 -19.72 3.66
C ALA A 25 11.91 -19.91 4.18
N ASN A 26 11.22 -18.83 4.53
CA ASN A 26 9.80 -18.88 4.87
C ASN A 26 8.93 -18.58 3.63
N ARG A 27 7.60 -18.60 3.79
CA ARG A 27 6.66 -18.33 2.70
C ARG A 27 6.80 -16.93 2.09
N LEU A 28 7.17 -15.93 2.89
CA LEU A 28 7.34 -14.55 2.42
C LEU A 28 8.60 -14.39 1.54
N ALA A 29 9.68 -15.11 1.83
CA ALA A 29 10.86 -15.16 0.96
C ALA A 29 10.54 -15.71 -0.44
N GLY A 30 9.48 -16.53 -0.56
CA GLY A 30 8.95 -17.01 -1.83
C GLY A 30 8.52 -15.88 -2.79
N PHE A 31 8.02 -14.75 -2.28
CA PHE A 31 7.68 -13.58 -3.10
C PHE A 31 8.91 -12.92 -3.73
N PHE A 32 10.09 -13.16 -3.16
CA PHE A 32 11.38 -12.73 -3.71
C PHE A 32 12.02 -13.79 -4.63
N GLY A 33 11.30 -14.87 -4.94
CA GLY A 33 11.80 -16.01 -5.72
C GLY A 33 12.74 -16.93 -4.95
N LEU A 34 12.72 -16.86 -3.62
CA LEU A 34 13.48 -17.72 -2.73
C LEU A 34 12.51 -18.73 -2.09
N SER A 35 12.06 -19.71 -2.86
CA SER A 35 11.17 -20.74 -2.36
C SER A 35 11.87 -21.66 -1.36
N GLU A 36 11.09 -22.26 -0.45
CA GLU A 36 11.54 -23.42 0.31
C GLU A 36 12.06 -24.48 -0.68
N SER A 37 13.19 -25.11 -0.34
CA SER A 37 13.87 -26.16 -1.08
C SER A 37 13.08 -27.48 -1.14
N ARG A 38 11.77 -27.40 -1.40
CA ARG A 38 10.91 -28.54 -1.72
C ARG A 38 10.51 -28.39 -3.20
N GLU A 39 11.14 -29.22 -4.02
CA GLU A 39 10.85 -29.43 -5.44
C GLU A 39 11.34 -28.34 -6.41
N ARG A 40 12.66 -28.25 -6.62
CA ARG A 40 13.12 -27.91 -7.97
C ARG A 40 12.73 -29.10 -8.86
N LYS A 41 11.60 -29.01 -9.58
CA LYS A 41 11.34 -29.93 -10.69
C LYS A 41 12.52 -29.83 -11.64
N MET A 42 13.14 -30.97 -11.95
CA MET A 42 14.16 -31.05 -13.00
C MET A 42 13.57 -30.42 -14.27
N PRO A 43 14.29 -29.52 -14.96
CA PRO A 43 13.84 -29.07 -16.27
C PRO A 43 13.77 -30.28 -17.20
N GLU A 44 12.67 -30.38 -17.93
CA GLU A 44 12.59 -31.28 -19.07
C GLU A 44 13.75 -30.96 -20.02
N GLU A 45 14.42 -31.99 -20.49
CA GLU A 45 15.72 -31.95 -21.18
C GLU A 45 15.75 -30.88 -22.28
N GLY A 46 16.58 -29.83 -22.12
CA GLY A 46 16.87 -28.90 -23.22
C GLY A 46 17.27 -27.46 -22.91
N GLY A 47 17.53 -27.05 -21.67
CA GLY A 47 17.86 -25.64 -21.37
C GLY A 47 18.92 -25.44 -20.28
N GLU A 48 20.04 -24.84 -20.70
CA GLU A 48 21.15 -24.22 -19.95
C GLU A 48 21.90 -25.04 -18.88
N THR A 49 23.23 -24.95 -18.94
CA THR A 49 24.19 -25.65 -18.08
C THR A 49 24.00 -25.25 -16.61
N ILE A 50 23.28 -26.09 -15.86
CA ILE A 50 23.16 -26.01 -14.41
C ILE A 50 24.51 -26.42 -13.81
N LEU A 51 25.11 -25.57 -12.97
CA LEU A 51 26.26 -25.95 -12.14
C LEU A 51 25.90 -27.21 -11.32
N PRO A 52 26.76 -28.24 -11.25
CA PRO A 52 26.43 -29.50 -10.59
C PRO A 52 25.93 -29.29 -9.16
N GLU A 53 24.97 -30.13 -8.75
CA GLU A 53 24.29 -30.08 -7.46
C GLU A 53 25.24 -30.22 -6.23
N GLU A 54 26.49 -30.59 -6.47
CA GLU A 54 27.52 -30.79 -5.46
C GLU A 54 28.25 -29.50 -5.07
N ASP A 55 28.26 -28.45 -5.90
CA ASP A 55 29.05 -27.23 -5.65
C ASP A 55 28.36 -26.18 -4.76
N TRP A 56 27.01 -26.18 -4.70
CA TRP A 56 26.26 -25.16 -3.96
C TRP A 56 26.12 -25.44 -2.46
N LYS A 57 26.20 -26.72 -2.03
CA LYS A 57 26.13 -27.12 -0.61
C LYS A 57 27.38 -26.73 0.18
N THR A 58 28.43 -26.29 -0.50
CA THR A 58 29.73 -25.92 0.07
C THR A 58 29.97 -24.41 0.09
N ILE A 59 28.99 -23.58 -0.28
CA ILE A 59 29.14 -22.12 -0.23
C ILE A 59 29.12 -21.68 1.23
N LEU A 60 30.32 -21.45 1.78
CA LEU A 60 30.49 -20.88 3.10
C LEU A 60 30.13 -19.40 3.05
N PRO A 61 29.08 -18.95 3.75
CA PRO A 61 28.69 -17.54 3.74
C PRO A 61 29.80 -16.68 4.35
N GLU A 62 30.16 -15.62 3.64
CA GLU A 62 31.03 -14.57 4.18
C GLU A 62 30.42 -13.97 5.45
N GLU A 63 31.24 -13.41 6.35
CA GLU A 63 30.76 -12.79 7.60
C GLU A 63 29.67 -11.73 7.38
N GLY A 64 29.70 -11.04 6.23
CA GLY A 64 28.66 -10.10 5.84
C GLY A 64 27.30 -10.75 5.58
N TRP A 65 27.29 -11.94 4.97
CA TRP A 65 26.06 -12.66 4.60
C TRP A 65 25.34 -13.18 5.83
N LYS A 66 26.09 -13.65 6.85
CA LYS A 66 25.52 -14.15 8.11
C LYS A 66 24.60 -13.13 8.79
N LYS A 67 24.84 -11.84 8.59
CA LYS A 67 24.03 -10.74 9.15
C LYS A 67 22.75 -10.46 8.37
N ILE A 68 22.70 -10.76 7.07
CA ILE A 68 21.58 -10.41 6.19
C ILE A 68 20.72 -11.60 5.79
N LEU A 69 21.27 -12.81 5.77
CA LEU A 69 20.53 -14.03 5.45
C LEU A 69 19.31 -14.26 6.36
N PRO A 70 19.32 -13.94 7.68
CA PRO A 70 18.14 -14.08 8.52
C PRO A 70 16.92 -13.31 7.99
N VAL A 71 17.07 -12.03 7.65
CA VAL A 71 15.96 -11.19 7.14
C VAL A 71 15.61 -11.51 5.68
N ILE A 72 16.57 -11.96 4.87
CA ILE A 72 16.30 -12.35 3.48
C ILE A 72 15.47 -13.63 3.40
N LEU A 73 15.84 -14.64 4.21
CA LEU A 73 15.21 -15.95 4.18
C LEU A 73 13.96 -16.01 5.07
N ASN A 74 13.93 -15.28 6.18
CA ASN A 74 12.81 -15.31 7.11
C ASN A 74 12.24 -13.90 7.40
N PRO A 75 11.81 -13.13 6.37
CA PRO A 75 11.22 -11.82 6.59
C PRO A 75 9.86 -11.91 7.28
N ARG A 76 9.49 -10.86 8.01
CA ARG A 76 8.14 -10.63 8.58
C ARG A 76 7.26 -9.75 7.69
N ASN A 77 7.86 -9.02 6.75
CA ASN A 77 7.17 -8.29 5.68
C ASN A 77 8.03 -8.31 4.42
N PHE A 78 7.39 -8.57 3.28
CA PHE A 78 7.95 -8.36 1.95
C PHE A 78 7.27 -7.14 1.32
N SER A 79 8.04 -6.10 0.98
CA SER A 79 7.54 -4.88 0.34
C SER A 79 8.22 -4.64 -1.01
N GLY A 80 7.47 -4.75 -2.11
CA GLY A 80 7.93 -4.37 -3.45
C GLY A 80 7.72 -2.88 -3.68
N ILE A 81 8.74 -2.21 -4.21
CA ILE A 81 8.77 -0.76 -4.44
C ILE A 81 8.98 -0.47 -5.93
N ILE A 82 8.12 0.38 -6.48
CA ILE A 82 8.25 0.94 -7.82
C ILE A 82 8.39 2.45 -7.64
N ALA A 83 9.52 3.03 -8.05
CA ALA A 83 9.70 4.48 -8.05
C ALA A 83 9.88 5.00 -9.48
N LEU A 84 9.14 6.05 -9.82
CA LEU A 84 9.29 6.83 -11.04
C LEU A 84 9.83 8.21 -10.65
N PHE A 85 10.96 8.58 -11.22
CA PHE A 85 11.61 9.86 -10.95
C PHE A 85 11.25 10.91 -12.01
N GLN A 86 11.65 12.16 -11.74
CA GLN A 86 11.31 13.31 -12.58
C GLN A 86 11.96 13.28 -13.97
N ASP A 87 13.06 12.57 -14.12
CA ASP A 87 13.74 12.34 -15.39
C ASP A 87 13.18 11.11 -16.15
N ASP A 88 12.01 10.62 -15.76
CA ASP A 88 11.35 9.40 -16.27
C ASP A 88 12.14 8.10 -16.03
N SER A 89 13.21 8.13 -15.24
CA SER A 89 13.90 6.91 -14.80
C SER A 89 13.06 6.14 -13.79
N MET A 90 13.19 4.82 -13.80
CA MET A 90 12.47 3.93 -12.90
C MET A 90 13.42 3.12 -12.03
N LEU A 91 13.02 2.91 -10.77
CA LEU A 91 13.68 2.01 -9.84
C LEU A 91 12.68 0.95 -9.39
N PHE A 92 13.07 -0.31 -9.56
CA PHE A 92 12.39 -1.47 -8.99
C PHE A 92 13.28 -2.05 -7.90
N THR A 93 12.75 -2.17 -6.71
CA THR A 93 13.51 -2.63 -5.54
C THR A 93 12.56 -3.23 -4.52
N ASN A 94 13.12 -3.89 -3.51
CA ASN A 94 12.37 -4.56 -2.47
C ASN A 94 12.91 -4.17 -1.10
N VAL A 95 12.02 -4.18 -0.12
CA VAL A 95 12.33 -4.03 1.28
C VAL A 95 11.87 -5.28 1.99
N LEU A 96 12.79 -5.93 2.69
CA LEU A 96 12.49 -7.07 3.54
C LEU A 96 12.70 -6.61 4.99
N THR A 97 11.67 -6.77 5.81
CA THR A 97 11.70 -6.34 7.21
C THR A 97 11.57 -7.56 8.11
N GLY A 98 12.53 -7.74 9.01
CA GLY A 98 12.48 -8.71 10.10
C GLY A 98 11.96 -8.06 11.39
N GLU A 99 12.21 -8.68 12.54
CA GLU A 99 11.70 -8.17 13.81
C GLU A 99 12.36 -6.87 14.25
N GLU A 100 13.68 -6.78 14.06
CA GLU A 100 14.50 -5.63 14.48
C GLU A 100 15.34 -5.06 13.32
N ASP A 101 15.44 -5.79 12.22
CA ASP A 101 16.29 -5.50 11.08
C ASP A 101 15.48 -5.29 9.79
N ALA A 102 16.07 -4.58 8.85
CA ALA A 102 15.53 -4.43 7.50
C ALA A 102 16.66 -4.43 6.48
N VAL A 103 16.34 -4.82 5.26
CA VAL A 103 17.25 -4.71 4.12
C VAL A 103 16.53 -4.09 2.95
N PHE A 104 17.25 -3.23 2.25
CA PHE A 104 16.89 -2.74 0.94
C PHE A 104 17.62 -3.60 -0.09
N CYS A 105 16.89 -4.28 -0.97
CA CYS A 105 17.48 -5.25 -1.89
C CYS A 105 16.89 -5.21 -3.30
N GLY A 106 17.77 -5.44 -4.27
CA GLY A 106 17.43 -5.53 -5.69
C GLY A 106 18.21 -6.67 -6.34
N GLU A 107 17.86 -6.97 -7.59
CA GLU A 107 18.56 -7.96 -8.40
C GLU A 107 19.31 -7.26 -9.53
N GLU A 108 20.57 -7.62 -9.71
CA GLU A 108 21.44 -7.10 -10.77
C GLU A 108 22.33 -8.25 -11.27
N GLU A 109 22.23 -8.55 -12.57
CA GLU A 109 23.02 -9.61 -13.23
C GLU A 109 22.95 -10.97 -12.51
N GLY A 110 21.76 -11.37 -12.04
CA GLY A 110 21.53 -12.62 -11.31
C GLY A 110 22.04 -12.64 -9.86
N ASN A 111 22.56 -11.51 -9.37
CA ASN A 111 22.98 -11.34 -7.98
C ASN A 111 21.97 -10.51 -7.22
N LEU A 112 21.70 -10.89 -5.97
CA LEU A 112 21.05 -10.04 -5.00
C LEU A 112 22.03 -8.99 -4.49
N LYS A 113 21.71 -7.73 -4.72
CA LYS A 113 22.36 -6.58 -4.09
C LYS A 113 21.58 -6.24 -2.83
N VAL A 114 22.23 -6.35 -1.67
CA VAL A 114 21.57 -6.20 -0.37
C VAL A 114 22.28 -5.14 0.44
N MET A 115 21.52 -4.14 0.87
CA MET A 115 22.00 -3.05 1.71
C MET A 115 21.24 -3.08 3.04
N PRO A 116 21.89 -3.43 4.16
CA PRO A 116 21.27 -3.37 5.48
C PRO A 116 20.94 -1.93 5.87
N MET A 117 19.71 -1.73 6.31
CA MET A 117 19.20 -0.42 6.71
C MET A 117 18.24 -0.59 7.89
N THR A 118 18.13 0.42 8.75
CA THR A 118 17.03 0.47 9.70
C THR A 118 15.75 0.86 8.98
N GLN A 119 14.58 0.52 9.54
CA GLN A 119 13.29 0.92 8.96
C GLN A 119 13.22 2.45 8.79
N THR A 120 13.69 3.22 9.78
CA THR A 120 13.74 4.68 9.71
C THR A 120 14.57 5.18 8.53
N GLU A 121 15.71 4.56 8.25
CA GLU A 121 16.55 4.97 7.12
C GLU A 121 15.90 4.67 5.78
N ILE A 122 15.18 3.55 5.66
CA ILE A 122 14.41 3.20 4.47
C ILE A 122 13.26 4.20 4.29
N ILE A 123 12.56 4.57 5.37
CA ILE A 123 11.49 5.57 5.34
C ILE A 123 12.02 6.92 4.84
N GLU A 124 13.14 7.39 5.42
CA GLU A 124 13.77 8.64 5.00
C GLU A 124 14.26 8.57 3.55
N LEU A 125 14.82 7.44 3.12
CA LEU A 125 15.24 7.24 1.74
C LEU A 125 14.06 7.35 0.77
N LEU A 126 12.99 6.59 1.01
CA LEU A 126 11.81 6.58 0.13
C LEU A 126 11.10 7.93 0.16
N ALA A 127 10.96 8.58 1.32
CA ALA A 127 10.40 9.92 1.41
C ALA A 127 11.25 10.95 0.64
N SER A 128 12.58 10.82 0.66
CA SER A 128 13.49 11.72 -0.07
C SER A 128 13.34 11.67 -1.59
N TYR A 129 12.88 10.54 -2.15
CA TYR A 129 12.61 10.42 -3.59
C TYR A 129 11.43 11.28 -4.05
N LEU A 130 10.48 11.57 -3.16
CA LEU A 130 9.36 12.49 -3.42
C LEU A 130 9.67 13.92 -3.01
N GLY A 131 10.60 14.10 -2.07
CA GLY A 131 11.00 15.39 -1.54
C GLY A 131 9.96 16.04 -0.64
N GLU A 132 10.23 17.28 -0.27
CA GLU A 132 9.34 18.11 0.54
C GLU A 132 8.55 19.10 -0.33
N THR A 133 7.45 19.58 0.23
CA THR A 133 6.57 20.56 -0.40
C THR A 133 6.33 21.71 0.57
N GLY A 134 5.70 22.78 0.08
CA GLY A 134 5.12 23.75 1.01
C GLY A 134 4.04 23.11 1.88
N THR A 135 3.36 23.93 2.68
CA THR A 135 2.16 23.56 3.43
C THR A 135 0.90 24.02 2.68
N PRO A 136 0.48 23.30 1.62
CA PRO A 136 -0.74 23.67 0.92
C PRO A 136 -1.98 23.25 1.74
N SER A 137 -3.15 23.79 1.36
CA SER A 137 -4.43 23.41 1.97
C SER A 137 -4.68 21.91 1.84
N LYS A 138 -5.10 21.24 2.92
CA LYS A 138 -5.43 19.80 2.85
C LYS A 138 -6.60 19.56 1.90
N ILE A 139 -6.39 18.65 0.96
CA ILE A 139 -7.39 18.17 0.00
C ILE A 139 -7.58 16.68 0.24
N LYS A 140 -8.84 16.23 0.33
CA LYS A 140 -9.20 14.82 0.36
C LYS A 140 -10.40 14.61 -0.56
N GLN A 141 -10.28 13.68 -1.49
CA GLN A 141 -11.34 13.26 -2.38
C GLN A 141 -11.53 11.75 -2.25
N GLU A 142 -12.67 11.34 -1.71
CA GLU A 142 -13.09 9.94 -1.65
C GLU A 142 -13.81 9.58 -2.95
N LEU A 143 -13.52 8.39 -3.49
CA LEU A 143 -14.08 7.89 -4.74
C LEU A 143 -13.88 6.38 -4.85
N SER A 144 -14.60 5.68 -5.73
CA SER A 144 -14.27 4.27 -5.98
C SER A 144 -12.88 4.10 -6.62
N ALA A 145 -12.29 2.90 -6.50
CA ALA A 145 -11.06 2.56 -7.21
C ALA A 145 -11.19 2.73 -8.74
N ASP A 146 -12.36 2.38 -9.29
CA ASP A 146 -12.66 2.56 -10.71
C ASP A 146 -12.72 4.04 -11.09
N ALA A 147 -13.35 4.88 -10.27
CA ALA A 147 -13.35 6.33 -10.46
C ALA A 147 -11.94 6.93 -10.37
N LEU A 148 -11.08 6.41 -9.47
CA LEU A 148 -9.70 6.84 -9.37
C LEU A 148 -8.93 6.51 -10.64
N ILE A 149 -9.02 5.28 -11.13
CA ILE A 149 -8.34 4.89 -12.38
C ILE A 149 -8.89 5.66 -13.58
N ALA A 150 -10.19 5.93 -13.63
CA ALA A 150 -10.79 6.76 -14.67
C ALA A 150 -10.27 8.21 -14.63
N MET A 151 -10.16 8.81 -13.43
CA MET A 151 -9.59 10.14 -13.25
C MET A 151 -8.12 10.19 -13.71
N LEU A 152 -7.33 9.18 -13.37
CA LEU A 152 -5.94 9.09 -13.83
C LEU A 152 -5.84 8.86 -15.34
N SER A 153 -6.76 8.09 -15.91
CA SER A 153 -6.84 7.87 -17.37
C SER A 153 -7.15 9.17 -18.11
N ILE A 154 -8.07 10.00 -17.59
CA ILE A 154 -8.35 11.34 -18.13
C ILE A 154 -7.09 12.21 -18.09
N ALA A 155 -6.36 12.21 -16.96
CA ALA A 155 -5.11 12.96 -16.83
C ALA A 155 -4.03 12.49 -17.82
N ASP A 156 -3.92 11.19 -18.03
CA ASP A 156 -3.03 10.60 -19.04
C ASP A 156 -3.44 11.01 -20.46
N SER A 157 -4.71 10.99 -20.81
CA SER A 157 -5.20 11.43 -22.12
C SER A 157 -4.90 12.93 -22.35
N ILE A 158 -5.11 13.79 -21.34
CA ILE A 158 -4.75 15.22 -21.41
C ILE A 158 -3.24 15.40 -21.64
N ARG A 159 -2.41 14.67 -20.90
CA ARG A 159 -0.96 14.72 -21.07
C ARG A 159 -0.54 14.25 -22.46
N ARG A 160 -1.14 13.17 -22.96
CA ARG A 160 -0.87 12.65 -24.31
C ARG A 160 -1.19 13.68 -25.37
N ALA A 161 -2.35 14.32 -25.30
CA ALA A 161 -2.76 15.37 -26.21
C ALA A 161 -1.76 16.55 -26.22
N ARG A 162 -1.30 16.98 -25.04
CA ARG A 162 -0.26 18.03 -24.93
C ARG A 162 1.05 17.62 -25.61
N LEU A 163 1.51 16.40 -25.40
CA LEU A 163 2.73 15.89 -26.03
C LEU A 163 2.57 15.77 -27.55
N GLU A 164 1.41 15.34 -28.03
CA GLU A 164 1.12 15.29 -29.46
C GLU A 164 1.08 16.68 -30.09
N ASN A 165 0.49 17.67 -29.42
CA ASN A 165 0.46 19.06 -29.87
C ASN A 165 1.87 19.68 -29.94
N MET A 166 2.77 19.32 -29.02
CA MET A 166 4.16 19.76 -29.07
C MET A 166 4.92 19.22 -30.29
N LEU A 167 4.56 18.03 -30.78
CA LEU A 167 5.15 17.41 -31.97
C LEU A 167 4.48 17.91 -33.26
N ASP A 168 3.17 18.15 -33.21
CA ASP A 168 2.35 18.63 -34.32
C ASP A 168 1.38 19.72 -33.83
N PRO A 169 1.78 21.01 -33.93
CA PRO A 169 0.94 22.13 -33.49
C PRO A 169 -0.37 22.29 -34.28
N SER A 170 -0.58 21.52 -35.35
CA SER A 170 -1.86 21.51 -36.07
C SER A 170 -2.93 20.70 -35.33
N LYS A 171 -2.52 19.78 -34.44
CA LYS A 171 -3.42 18.99 -33.59
C LYS A 171 -3.90 19.82 -32.40
N ASN A 172 -4.90 20.66 -32.64
CA ASN A 172 -5.51 21.49 -31.59
C ASN A 172 -6.84 20.93 -31.07
N ASP A 173 -7.43 19.98 -31.80
CA ASP A 173 -8.68 19.34 -31.41
C ASP A 173 -8.37 18.11 -30.55
N PHE A 174 -8.81 18.16 -29.30
CA PHE A 174 -8.73 17.04 -28.37
C PHE A 174 -10.06 16.89 -27.66
N GLU A 175 -10.70 15.74 -27.85
CA GLU A 175 -11.97 15.40 -27.23
C GLU A 175 -11.81 14.10 -26.44
N ILE A 176 -12.30 14.11 -25.21
CA ILE A 176 -12.29 12.93 -24.34
C ILE A 176 -13.67 12.31 -24.37
N THR A 177 -13.75 11.03 -24.74
CA THR A 177 -14.99 10.26 -24.72
C THR A 177 -14.89 9.07 -23.79
N GLY A 178 -16.00 8.63 -23.22
CA GLY A 178 -16.01 7.44 -22.35
C GLY A 178 -15.50 6.18 -23.04
N GLU A 179 -15.82 6.00 -24.32
CA GLU A 179 -15.38 4.86 -25.11
C GLU A 179 -13.87 4.90 -25.41
N SER A 180 -13.34 6.08 -25.79
CA SER A 180 -11.91 6.23 -26.03
C SER A 180 -11.10 6.02 -24.76
N LEU A 181 -11.55 6.56 -23.62
CA LEU A 181 -10.90 6.38 -22.33
C LEU A 181 -10.76 4.92 -21.93
N GLY A 182 -11.83 4.13 -22.03
CA GLY A 182 -11.78 2.70 -21.71
C GLY A 182 -10.74 1.96 -22.55
N ARG A 183 -10.79 2.16 -23.86
CA ARG A 183 -9.86 1.54 -24.81
C ARG A 183 -8.41 1.98 -24.59
N GLU A 184 -8.19 3.27 -24.37
CA GLU A 184 -6.86 3.84 -24.11
C GLU A 184 -6.28 3.33 -22.80
N CYS A 185 -7.08 3.26 -21.74
CA CYS A 185 -6.67 2.70 -20.45
C CYS A 185 -6.27 1.24 -20.60
N GLU A 186 -7.09 0.40 -21.26
CA GLU A 186 -6.74 -1.00 -21.50
C GLU A 186 -5.43 -1.15 -22.29
N ASN A 187 -5.24 -0.35 -23.34
CA ASN A 187 -4.02 -0.38 -24.14
C ASN A 187 -2.80 0.08 -23.35
N ALA A 188 -2.94 1.11 -22.52
CA ALA A 188 -1.87 1.61 -21.67
C ALA A 188 -1.49 0.60 -20.58
N VAL A 189 -2.46 -0.08 -19.98
CA VAL A 189 -2.20 -1.15 -19.01
C VAL A 189 -1.49 -2.32 -19.69
N LYS A 190 -1.93 -2.71 -20.90
CA LYS A 190 -1.28 -3.77 -21.70
C LYS A 190 0.13 -3.44 -22.13
N SER A 191 0.48 -2.16 -22.33
CA SER A 191 1.84 -1.78 -22.71
C SER A 191 2.85 -1.90 -21.56
N GLY A 192 2.37 -1.93 -20.30
CA GLY A 192 3.22 -2.00 -19.11
C GLY A 192 4.05 -0.74 -18.87
N ASP A 193 3.75 0.37 -19.56
CA ASP A 193 4.50 1.61 -19.42
C ASP A 193 4.08 2.37 -18.15
N LEU A 194 4.76 2.07 -17.05
CA LEU A 194 4.48 2.62 -15.72
C LEU A 194 4.79 4.12 -15.60
N ARG A 195 5.25 4.79 -16.66
CA ARG A 195 5.38 6.26 -16.68
C ARG A 195 4.02 6.96 -16.79
N TRP A 196 2.96 6.23 -17.15
CA TRP A 196 1.58 6.70 -17.18
C TRP A 196 0.86 6.37 -15.88
N LEU A 197 -0.04 7.26 -15.45
CA LEU A 197 -0.69 7.19 -14.14
C LEU A 197 -1.61 5.98 -14.01
N ALA A 198 -2.46 5.70 -15.00
CA ALA A 198 -3.40 4.61 -14.95
C ALA A 198 -2.70 3.22 -14.97
N PRO A 199 -1.70 2.96 -15.85
CA PRO A 199 -0.89 1.74 -15.79
C PRO A 199 -0.14 1.59 -14.46
N PHE A 200 0.45 2.66 -13.93
CA PHE A 200 1.14 2.64 -12.65
C PHE A 200 0.20 2.20 -11.52
N MET A 201 -1.01 2.75 -11.45
CA MET A 201 -1.99 2.34 -10.45
C MET A 201 -2.52 0.94 -10.68
N ALA A 202 -2.73 0.53 -11.93
CA ALA A 202 -3.19 -0.81 -12.27
C ALA A 202 -2.18 -1.88 -11.82
N GLU A 203 -0.88 -1.63 -11.96
CA GLU A 203 0.21 -2.52 -11.50
C GLU A 203 0.18 -2.73 -9.98
N LEU A 204 -0.28 -1.74 -9.21
CA LEU A 204 -0.34 -1.84 -7.75
C LEU A 204 -1.52 -2.67 -7.24
N ARG A 205 -2.52 -2.93 -8.08
CA ARG A 205 -3.71 -3.70 -7.67
C ARG A 205 -3.35 -5.17 -7.52
N TRP A 206 -3.80 -5.76 -6.42
CA TRP A 206 -3.63 -7.18 -6.15
C TRP A 206 -4.36 -8.07 -7.18
N GLU A 207 -5.59 -7.68 -7.51
CA GLU A 207 -6.39 -8.34 -8.55
C GLU A 207 -6.59 -7.38 -9.73
N SER A 208 -6.15 -7.82 -10.91
CA SER A 208 -6.48 -7.14 -12.15
C SER A 208 -7.97 -7.31 -12.43
N LYS A 209 -8.74 -6.23 -12.24
CA LYS A 209 -10.14 -6.16 -12.64
C LYS A 209 -10.32 -5.06 -13.69
N PRO A 210 -11.09 -5.32 -14.75
CA PRO A 210 -11.42 -4.27 -15.72
C PRO A 210 -12.16 -3.13 -15.01
N VAL A 211 -11.88 -1.91 -15.43
CA VAL A 211 -12.50 -0.70 -14.89
C VAL A 211 -13.86 -0.51 -15.53
N ASP A 212 -14.92 -0.34 -14.74
CA ASP A 212 -16.23 0.04 -15.25
C ASP A 212 -16.28 1.56 -15.49
N PHE A 213 -15.79 1.99 -16.66
CA PHE A 213 -15.74 3.41 -17.04
C PHE A 213 -17.11 4.08 -17.05
N THR A 214 -18.20 3.35 -17.30
CA THR A 214 -19.54 3.93 -17.28
C THR A 214 -19.92 4.35 -15.86
N LYS A 215 -19.72 3.47 -14.89
CA LYS A 215 -19.96 3.78 -13.47
C LYS A 215 -18.97 4.82 -12.95
N ALA A 216 -17.69 4.68 -13.28
CA ALA A 216 -16.63 5.57 -12.86
C ALA A 216 -16.87 7.03 -13.31
N LEU A 217 -17.19 7.24 -14.60
CA LEU A 217 -17.48 8.58 -15.12
C LEU A 217 -18.77 9.16 -14.56
N SER A 218 -19.79 8.33 -14.32
CA SER A 218 -21.02 8.75 -13.65
C SER A 218 -20.75 9.22 -12.21
N GLU A 219 -19.86 8.52 -11.49
CA GLU A 219 -19.42 8.91 -10.16
C GLU A 219 -18.64 10.23 -10.16
N LEU A 220 -17.62 10.36 -11.03
CA LEU A 220 -16.84 11.60 -11.16
C LEU A 220 -17.73 12.80 -11.54
N ASN A 221 -18.76 12.58 -12.37
CA ASN A 221 -19.75 13.59 -12.70
C ASN A 221 -20.63 13.97 -11.51
N ARG A 222 -21.06 13.01 -10.69
CA ARG A 222 -21.80 13.26 -9.44
C ARG A 222 -20.97 14.02 -8.40
N LEU A 223 -19.67 13.71 -8.31
CA LEU A 223 -18.72 14.45 -7.48
C LEU A 223 -18.45 15.86 -8.05
N GLY A 224 -18.77 16.06 -9.33
CA GLY A 224 -18.53 17.28 -10.10
C GLY A 224 -17.05 17.59 -10.27
N ILE A 225 -16.26 16.53 -10.45
CA ILE A 225 -14.88 16.60 -10.93
C ILE A 225 -14.87 16.77 -12.45
N ILE A 226 -15.86 16.18 -13.12
CA ILE A 226 -16.07 16.29 -14.57
C ILE A 226 -17.54 16.61 -14.88
N ARG A 227 -17.80 16.97 -16.12
CA ARG A 227 -19.13 16.95 -16.75
C ARG A 227 -19.15 15.82 -17.76
N PHE A 228 -20.03 14.86 -17.57
CA PHE A 228 -20.20 13.71 -18.47
C PHE A 228 -21.57 13.75 -19.12
N GLN A 229 -21.63 14.11 -20.41
CA GLN A 229 -22.87 14.26 -21.17
C GLN A 229 -22.68 13.77 -22.60
N ASN A 230 -23.66 13.04 -23.13
CA ASN A 230 -23.65 12.49 -24.51
C ASN A 230 -22.36 11.72 -24.86
N GLY A 231 -21.76 11.02 -23.87
CA GLY A 231 -20.52 10.27 -24.04
C GLY A 231 -19.23 11.10 -24.02
N LYS A 232 -19.34 12.44 -23.94
CA LYS A 232 -18.22 13.37 -23.84
C LYS A 232 -17.89 13.69 -22.39
N VAL A 233 -16.60 13.88 -22.13
CA VAL A 233 -16.04 14.22 -20.82
C VAL A 233 -15.39 15.60 -20.90
N ASP A 234 -15.93 16.55 -20.17
CA ASP A 234 -15.33 17.86 -19.93
C ASP A 234 -14.87 17.98 -18.47
N ILE A 235 -13.81 18.73 -18.22
CA ILE A 235 -13.33 18.99 -16.85
C ILE A 235 -14.23 20.05 -16.21
N ASP A 236 -14.70 19.80 -14.99
CA ASP A 236 -15.43 20.81 -14.22
C ASP A 236 -14.46 21.69 -13.44
N GLU A 237 -14.86 22.90 -13.05
CA GLU A 237 -14.00 23.85 -12.33
C GLU A 237 -13.40 23.27 -11.05
N ARG A 238 -14.15 22.41 -10.34
CA ARG A 238 -13.65 21.71 -9.15
C ARG A 238 -12.63 20.62 -9.48
N GLY A 239 -12.73 20.02 -10.66
CA GLY A 239 -11.80 19.01 -11.16
C GLY A 239 -10.46 19.60 -11.60
N GLU A 240 -10.45 20.85 -12.04
CA GLU A 240 -9.29 21.51 -12.64
C GLU A 240 -8.05 21.43 -11.72
N VAL A 241 -8.22 21.61 -10.40
CA VAL A 241 -7.13 21.48 -9.41
C VAL A 241 -6.49 20.10 -9.47
N PHE A 242 -7.28 19.03 -9.54
CA PHE A 242 -6.75 17.67 -9.62
C PHE A 242 -6.01 17.45 -10.93
N PHE A 243 -6.59 17.82 -12.07
CA PHE A 243 -5.98 17.57 -13.38
C PHE A 243 -4.73 18.41 -13.63
N GLN A 244 -4.66 19.64 -13.11
CA GLN A 244 -3.44 20.45 -13.14
C GLN A 244 -2.30 19.83 -12.33
N GLU A 245 -2.60 19.33 -11.13
CA GLU A 245 -1.60 18.65 -10.29
C GLU A 245 -1.17 17.32 -10.91
N LEU A 246 -2.12 16.48 -11.39
CA LEU A 246 -1.81 15.22 -12.08
C LEU A 246 -0.94 15.44 -13.33
N ALA A 247 -1.19 16.52 -14.08
CA ALA A 247 -0.39 16.86 -15.25
C ALA A 247 1.02 17.38 -14.90
N SER A 248 1.20 17.95 -13.71
CA SER A 248 2.48 18.46 -13.18
C SER A 248 3.17 17.48 -12.24
N ARG A 249 2.88 16.18 -12.35
CA ARG A 249 3.60 15.13 -11.62
C ARG A 249 5.11 15.21 -11.86
N LYS A 250 5.88 15.05 -10.79
CA LYS A 250 7.34 15.03 -10.76
C LYS A 250 7.88 13.66 -10.40
N ALA A 251 7.28 12.97 -9.43
CA ALA A 251 7.75 11.64 -9.04
C ALA A 251 6.60 10.81 -8.47
N MET A 252 6.73 9.48 -8.52
CA MET A 252 5.76 8.56 -7.95
C MET A 252 6.47 7.41 -7.24
N ILE A 253 5.88 6.92 -6.16
CA ILE A 253 6.31 5.70 -5.48
C ILE A 253 5.08 4.84 -5.24
N GLY A 254 5.13 3.60 -5.72
CA GLY A 254 4.16 2.56 -5.45
C GLY A 254 4.78 1.54 -4.50
N ILE A 255 4.06 1.17 -3.45
CA ILE A 255 4.49 0.16 -2.49
C ILE A 255 3.42 -0.93 -2.43
N ARG A 256 3.84 -2.19 -2.62
CA ARG A 256 3.01 -3.38 -2.37
C ARG A 256 3.65 -4.19 -1.26
N SER A 257 2.90 -4.45 -0.19
CA SER A 257 3.39 -5.16 0.98
C SER A 257 2.61 -6.43 1.25
N VAL A 258 3.33 -7.47 1.64
CA VAL A 258 2.79 -8.78 2.00
C VAL A 258 3.33 -9.17 3.37
N PHE A 259 2.44 -9.47 4.30
CA PHE A 259 2.81 -9.82 5.68
C PHE A 259 1.72 -10.67 6.35
N TYR A 260 2.05 -11.29 7.48
CA TYR A 260 1.08 -12.04 8.29
C TYR A 260 0.52 -11.19 9.42
N HIS A 261 -0.79 -11.33 9.67
CA HIS A 261 -1.46 -10.82 10.86
C HIS A 261 -2.54 -11.80 11.29
N GLU A 262 -2.55 -12.16 12.58
CA GLU A 262 -3.41 -13.20 13.15
C GLU A 262 -3.35 -14.53 12.36
N GLY A 263 -2.17 -14.87 11.86
CA GLY A 263 -1.93 -16.07 11.03
C GLY A 263 -2.48 -16.02 9.60
N VAL A 264 -3.09 -14.90 9.18
CA VAL A 264 -3.61 -14.69 7.82
C VAL A 264 -2.65 -13.82 7.01
N LEU A 265 -2.50 -14.16 5.72
CA LEU A 265 -1.70 -13.38 4.78
C LEU A 265 -2.46 -12.13 4.35
N ASN A 266 -1.87 -10.96 4.57
CA ASN A 266 -2.45 -9.65 4.28
C ASN A 266 -1.66 -8.97 3.16
N TYR A 267 -2.38 -8.17 2.37
CA TYR A 267 -1.85 -7.41 1.24
C TYR A 267 -2.21 -5.94 1.41
N LEU A 268 -1.22 -5.07 1.28
CA LEU A 268 -1.42 -3.62 1.24
C LEU A 268 -0.81 -3.06 -0.05
N SER A 269 -1.47 -2.08 -0.64
CA SER A 269 -0.99 -1.38 -1.83
C SER A 269 -1.28 0.11 -1.71
N MET A 270 -0.27 0.94 -1.84
CA MET A 270 -0.39 2.40 -1.79
C MET A 270 0.47 3.04 -2.87
N ALA A 271 0.00 4.17 -3.42
CA ALA A 271 0.82 5.04 -4.23
C ALA A 271 0.96 6.42 -3.60
N PHE A 272 2.15 6.98 -3.77
CA PHE A 272 2.49 8.34 -3.38
C PHE A 272 2.99 9.08 -4.62
N MET A 273 2.68 10.36 -4.72
CA MET A 273 3.06 11.15 -5.88
C MET A 273 3.39 12.58 -5.50
N ARG A 274 4.52 13.07 -6.00
CA ARG A 274 4.92 14.46 -5.93
C ARG A 274 4.42 15.18 -7.18
N THR A 275 3.69 16.27 -7.01
CA THR A 275 3.28 17.18 -8.10
C THR A 275 3.99 18.53 -7.96
N GLU A 276 3.50 19.61 -8.56
CA GLU A 276 4.12 20.93 -8.36
C GLU A 276 3.96 21.39 -6.90
N HIS A 277 2.75 21.29 -6.35
CA HIS A 277 2.44 21.91 -5.06
C HIS A 277 2.21 20.91 -3.92
N TYR A 278 1.92 19.65 -4.23
CA TYR A 278 1.47 18.66 -3.24
C TYR A 278 2.31 17.39 -3.21
N LEU A 279 2.21 16.68 -2.09
CA LEU A 279 2.40 15.23 -1.98
C LEU A 279 1.01 14.60 -1.96
N TRP A 280 0.76 13.63 -2.81
CA TRP A 280 -0.50 12.93 -2.90
C TRP A 280 -0.35 11.50 -2.43
N TYR A 281 -1.32 11.05 -1.66
CA TYR A 281 -1.66 9.66 -1.39
C TYR A 281 -2.75 9.22 -2.36
N LEU A 282 -2.57 8.04 -2.94
CA LEU A 282 -3.51 7.38 -3.83
C LEU A 282 -3.78 5.98 -3.29
N ASP A 283 -5.02 5.73 -2.85
CA ASP A 283 -5.46 4.43 -2.35
C ASP A 283 -5.98 3.57 -3.51
N ALA A 284 -5.37 2.40 -3.70
CA ALA A 284 -5.77 1.44 -4.73
C ALA A 284 -6.72 0.34 -4.21
N ALA A 285 -7.08 0.36 -2.92
CA ALA A 285 -7.98 -0.61 -2.31
C ALA A 285 -9.46 -0.33 -2.65
N ASP A 286 -10.38 -1.13 -2.09
CA ASP A 286 -11.81 -1.10 -2.40
C ASP A 286 -12.45 0.30 -2.28
N ASN A 287 -11.97 1.13 -1.34
CA ASN A 287 -12.37 2.52 -1.19
C ASN A 287 -11.23 3.43 -1.67
N GLY A 288 -11.28 3.83 -2.94
CA GLY A 288 -10.31 4.74 -3.52
C GLY A 288 -10.29 6.11 -2.82
N CYS A 289 -9.12 6.71 -2.76
CA CYS A 289 -8.96 8.05 -2.20
C CYS A 289 -7.77 8.73 -2.85
N MET A 290 -7.92 10.02 -3.13
CA MET A 290 -6.80 10.91 -3.43
C MET A 290 -6.72 11.97 -2.33
N MET A 291 -5.60 12.03 -1.62
CA MET A 291 -5.44 12.90 -0.46
C MET A 291 -4.08 13.57 -0.45
N SER A 292 -4.03 14.86 -0.14
CA SER A 292 -2.77 15.55 0.07
C SER A 292 -2.15 15.17 1.41
N LEU A 293 -0.84 14.98 1.45
CA LEU A 293 -0.07 14.65 2.65
C LEU A 293 0.91 15.77 3.02
N GLU A 294 1.14 15.93 4.32
CA GLU A 294 2.35 16.52 4.85
C GLU A 294 3.52 15.51 4.79
N HIS A 295 4.75 16.00 4.82
CA HIS A 295 5.93 15.14 4.69
C HIS A 295 6.04 14.09 5.83
N GLU A 296 5.65 14.44 7.06
CA GLU A 296 5.62 13.49 8.18
C GLU A 296 4.48 12.47 8.06
N GLU A 297 3.34 12.84 7.44
CA GLU A 297 2.27 11.89 7.13
C GLU A 297 2.74 10.88 6.08
N LEU A 298 3.44 11.33 5.04
CA LEU A 298 4.09 10.47 4.04
C LEU A 298 5.04 9.46 4.70
N LYS A 299 5.94 9.92 5.59
CA LYS A 299 6.85 9.03 6.32
C LYS A 299 6.09 8.00 7.16
N GLY A 300 5.03 8.42 7.86
CA GLY A 300 4.18 7.52 8.63
C GLY A 300 3.49 6.45 7.77
N MET A 301 3.01 6.81 6.57
CA MET A 301 2.39 5.87 5.64
C MET A 301 3.42 4.89 5.06
N ILE A 302 4.58 5.37 4.63
CA ILE A 302 5.69 4.49 4.19
C ILE A 302 6.09 3.53 5.32
N GLY A 303 6.21 4.03 6.54
CA GLY A 303 6.54 3.21 7.72
C GLY A 303 5.51 2.12 7.98
N THR A 304 4.22 2.41 7.78
CA THR A 304 3.15 1.42 7.89
C THR A 304 3.29 0.33 6.84
N MET A 305 3.67 0.68 5.61
CA MET A 305 3.81 -0.28 4.51
C MET A 305 4.96 -1.27 4.74
N ILE A 306 6.07 -0.82 5.31
CA ILE A 306 7.26 -1.66 5.50
C ILE A 306 7.36 -2.30 6.89
N ALA A 307 6.42 -2.00 7.79
CA ALA A 307 6.44 -2.51 9.16
C ALA A 307 6.37 -4.04 9.20
N PRO A 308 7.07 -4.71 10.13
CA PRO A 308 7.03 -6.17 10.23
C PRO A 308 5.66 -6.66 10.67
N GLY A 309 5.20 -7.74 10.04
CA GLY A 309 4.06 -8.51 10.51
C GLY A 309 4.44 -9.56 11.57
N GLU A 310 3.53 -10.48 11.78
CA GLU A 310 3.76 -11.68 12.59
C GLU A 310 4.68 -12.67 11.86
N ALA A 311 5.29 -13.58 12.63
CA ALA A 311 6.03 -14.68 12.03
C ALA A 311 5.06 -15.55 11.21
N PRO A 312 5.42 -15.97 9.99
CA PRO A 312 4.58 -16.86 9.22
C PRO A 312 4.27 -18.13 10.02
N PRO A 313 3.02 -18.63 9.98
CA PRO A 313 2.68 -19.88 10.64
C PRO A 313 3.55 -21.01 10.08
N GLU A 314 4.06 -21.87 10.96
CA GLU A 314 4.75 -23.09 10.54
C GLU A 314 3.83 -23.87 9.60
N ALA A 315 4.35 -24.33 8.46
CA ALA A 315 3.57 -25.05 7.48
C ALA A 315 3.09 -26.39 8.07
N THR A 316 1.92 -26.39 8.70
CA THR A 316 1.20 -27.63 8.98
C THR A 316 0.77 -28.20 7.63
N ALA A 317 1.17 -29.44 7.36
CA ALA A 317 0.67 -30.17 6.21
C ALA A 317 -0.86 -30.23 6.31
N ALA A 318 -1.54 -29.78 5.25
CA ALA A 318 -2.98 -29.63 5.11
C ALA A 318 -3.59 -28.27 5.53
N ALA A 319 -3.44 -27.28 4.64
CA ALA A 319 -4.58 -26.47 4.18
C ALA A 319 -4.27 -26.01 2.76
N GLY A 320 -5.14 -26.39 1.82
CA GLY A 320 -5.01 -26.06 0.42
C GLY A 320 -4.98 -24.55 0.18
N ILE A 321 -4.47 -24.20 -0.98
CA ILE A 321 -4.58 -22.88 -1.59
C ILE A 321 -6.09 -22.59 -1.69
N SER A 322 -6.65 -21.87 -0.71
CA SER A 322 -7.96 -21.26 -0.85
C SER A 322 -7.73 -19.87 -1.43
N GLU A 323 -8.26 -19.66 -2.63
CA GLU A 323 -8.41 -18.35 -3.26
C GLU A 323 -8.78 -17.29 -2.22
N ALA A 324 -8.07 -16.17 -2.26
CA ALA A 324 -8.28 -15.04 -1.37
C ALA A 324 -9.70 -14.48 -1.54
N VAL A 325 -10.61 -14.89 -0.66
CA VAL A 325 -11.85 -14.15 -0.43
C VAL A 325 -11.47 -12.93 0.40
N GLY A 326 -11.51 -11.76 -0.23
CA GLY A 326 -11.26 -10.48 0.41
C GLY A 326 -12.17 -10.26 1.62
N ILE A 327 -11.58 -9.78 2.71
CA ILE A 327 -12.31 -9.23 3.85
C ILE A 327 -11.82 -7.80 4.07
N SER A 328 -12.43 -6.85 3.40
CA SER A 328 -12.40 -5.44 3.80
C SER A 328 -13.33 -5.27 5.01
N LYS A 329 -12.74 -5.28 6.21
CA LYS A 329 -13.42 -4.79 7.41
C LYS A 329 -12.49 -3.92 8.24
N ALA A 330 -12.11 -2.78 7.67
CA ALA A 330 -11.69 -1.65 8.48
C ALA A 330 -12.92 -1.10 9.22
N ALA A 331 -12.84 -1.06 10.54
CA ALA A 331 -13.87 -0.56 11.43
C ALA A 331 -14.27 0.87 11.03
N GLY A 332 -15.58 1.05 10.83
CA GLY A 332 -16.18 2.34 10.52
C GLY A 332 -15.86 3.37 11.59
N ILE A 333 -15.46 4.56 11.14
CA ILE A 333 -15.42 5.75 11.98
C ILE A 333 -16.67 6.54 11.59
N SER A 334 -17.72 6.35 12.37
CA SER A 334 -18.95 7.12 12.31
C SER A 334 -18.73 8.57 12.74
N GLU A 335 -19.49 9.43 12.08
CA GLU A 335 -19.64 10.89 12.18
C GLU A 335 -19.73 11.46 13.61
N ALA A 336 -19.28 12.71 13.74
CA ALA A 336 -19.93 13.86 14.43
C ALA A 336 -18.85 14.91 14.77
N ALA A 337 -19.08 16.23 14.78
CA ALA A 337 -20.17 17.09 14.34
C ALA A 337 -19.60 18.53 14.41
N GLY A 338 -20.06 19.40 13.52
CA GLY A 338 -19.91 20.85 13.67
C GLY A 338 -20.94 21.41 14.66
N ILE A 339 -20.44 22.17 15.62
CA ILE A 339 -21.06 23.31 16.34
C ILE A 339 -21.74 24.28 15.34
N SER A 340 -22.81 25.06 15.60
CA SER A 340 -23.60 25.39 16.80
C SER A 340 -24.79 26.31 16.42
N GLU A 341 -25.68 26.58 17.40
CA GLU A 341 -26.72 27.63 17.51
C GLU A 341 -28.12 27.36 16.90
N ALA A 342 -29.26 27.78 17.49
CA ALA A 342 -29.67 28.16 18.84
C ALA A 342 -31.22 28.30 18.85
N ALA A 343 -31.81 28.13 20.05
CA ALA A 343 -33.06 28.71 20.56
C ALA A 343 -34.46 28.28 20.00
N GLY A 344 -35.31 27.86 20.94
CA GLY A 344 -36.76 28.17 20.94
C GLY A 344 -37.72 27.06 21.40
N ILE A 345 -38.19 27.15 22.67
CA ILE A 345 -39.56 26.93 23.22
C ILE A 345 -40.44 25.75 22.69
N SER A 346 -41.29 25.02 23.40
CA SER A 346 -41.76 24.82 24.80
C SER A 346 -42.92 23.79 24.73
N GLU A 347 -43.17 23.00 25.79
CA GLU A 347 -44.45 22.31 26.13
C GLU A 347 -44.96 21.21 25.14
N GLU A 348 -45.66 20.13 25.47
CA GLU A 348 -46.28 19.57 26.69
C GLU A 348 -46.74 18.11 26.39
N ALA A 349 -46.87 17.32 27.46
CA ALA A 349 -47.90 16.28 27.73
C ALA A 349 -48.02 14.95 26.95
N GLY A 350 -48.22 13.87 27.74
CA GLY A 350 -49.03 12.68 27.41
C GLY A 350 -48.31 11.33 27.63
N PHE A 351 -48.31 10.71 28.82
CA PHE A 351 -49.25 9.66 29.30
C PHE A 351 -49.43 8.48 28.31
N LEU A 352 -49.28 7.18 28.61
CA LEU A 352 -49.46 6.29 29.79
C LEU A 352 -48.39 5.16 29.70
N GLU A 353 -47.77 4.60 30.76
CA GLU A 353 -48.29 3.68 31.79
C GLU A 353 -48.98 2.43 31.19
N GLU A 354 -48.62 1.17 31.46
CA GLU A 354 -48.49 0.50 32.75
C GLU A 354 -47.84 -0.90 32.66
N THR A 355 -47.13 -1.28 33.74
CA THR A 355 -47.08 -2.61 34.42
C THR A 355 -46.55 -3.88 33.68
N GLY A 356 -45.79 -4.80 34.30
CA GLY A 356 -45.41 -4.93 35.71
C GLY A 356 -44.41 -6.06 36.05
N ILE A 357 -43.75 -5.89 37.22
CA ILE A 357 -43.39 -6.80 38.33
C ILE A 357 -43.19 -8.31 37.98
N SER A 358 -42.06 -8.99 38.22
CA SER A 358 -41.53 -9.42 39.54
C SER A 358 -40.19 -10.20 39.46
N LYS A 359 -39.35 -10.08 40.50
CA LYS A 359 -38.17 -10.91 40.88
C LYS A 359 -38.58 -12.39 41.20
N ALA A 360 -37.74 -13.43 41.35
CA ALA A 360 -36.32 -13.62 41.67
C ALA A 360 -35.82 -15.06 41.39
N ALA A 361 -34.49 -15.20 41.23
CA ALA A 361 -33.57 -16.25 41.72
C ALA A 361 -33.55 -17.69 41.14
N GLY A 362 -32.38 -18.06 40.59
CA GLY A 362 -31.89 -19.43 40.43
C GLY A 362 -30.49 -19.46 39.80
N LYS A 363 -29.45 -19.73 40.62
CA LYS A 363 -28.01 -19.78 40.27
C LYS A 363 -27.66 -20.94 39.31
N SER A 364 -26.68 -20.73 38.43
CA SER A 364 -25.55 -21.67 38.25
C SER A 364 -24.34 -20.95 37.65
N ASP A 365 -23.18 -21.28 38.19
CA ASP A 365 -21.86 -20.69 37.95
C ASP A 365 -21.29 -21.10 36.59
N GLU A 366 -20.73 -20.15 35.83
CA GLU A 366 -19.68 -20.44 34.84
C GLU A 366 -18.75 -19.22 34.70
N ASN A 367 -17.47 -19.47 35.02
CA ASN A 367 -16.37 -18.52 35.08
C ASN A 367 -16.01 -18.01 33.67
N LYS A 368 -16.29 -16.74 33.36
CA LYS A 368 -15.69 -16.03 32.22
C LYS A 368 -14.63 -15.07 32.74
N GLU A 369 -13.37 -15.42 32.56
CA GLU A 369 -12.27 -14.46 32.61
C GLU A 369 -12.46 -13.47 31.44
N GLU A 370 -12.97 -12.28 31.74
CA GLU A 370 -12.87 -11.12 30.87
C GLU A 370 -11.40 -10.78 30.65
N ARG A 371 -10.86 -11.18 29.49
CA ARG A 371 -9.62 -10.60 28.97
C ARG A 371 -9.90 -9.15 28.60
N THR A 372 -9.60 -8.23 29.50
CA THR A 372 -9.70 -6.81 29.24
C THR A 372 -8.66 -6.43 28.18
N THR A 373 -9.13 -6.00 27.02
CA THR A 373 -8.28 -5.49 25.94
C THR A 373 -7.55 -4.23 26.43
N PRO A 374 -6.22 -4.13 26.29
CA PRO A 374 -5.49 -2.96 26.74
C PRO A 374 -5.91 -1.72 25.96
N LYS A 375 -6.27 -0.65 26.66
CA LYS A 375 -6.62 0.64 26.06
C LYS A 375 -5.33 1.42 25.74
N PHE A 376 -5.32 2.16 24.63
CA PHE A 376 -4.16 2.96 24.21
C PHE A 376 -4.49 4.45 24.16
N CYS A 377 -3.47 5.29 24.35
CA CYS A 377 -3.61 6.75 24.29
C CYS A 377 -3.90 7.20 22.86
N LYS A 378 -5.04 7.85 22.65
CA LYS A 378 -5.42 8.40 21.34
C LYS A 378 -4.48 9.48 20.77
N TYR A 379 -3.60 10.04 21.59
CA TYR A 379 -2.67 11.10 21.18
C TYR A 379 -1.27 10.60 20.82
N CYS A 380 -0.80 9.50 21.42
CA CYS A 380 0.58 9.04 21.24
C CYS A 380 0.75 7.52 21.17
N GLY A 381 -0.35 6.76 21.17
CA GLY A 381 -0.35 5.30 21.09
C GLY A 381 0.20 4.57 22.34
N GLY A 382 0.55 5.28 23.41
CA GLY A 382 1.05 4.64 24.64
C GLY A 382 0.00 3.78 25.34
N LYS A 383 0.36 2.59 25.81
CA LYS A 383 -0.51 1.68 26.57
C LYS A 383 -1.01 2.34 27.86
N LEU A 384 -2.30 2.23 28.13
CA LEU A 384 -2.96 2.78 29.31
C LEU A 384 -3.29 1.70 30.31
N ASN A 385 -3.09 2.02 31.57
CA ASN A 385 -3.58 1.22 32.67
C ASN A 385 -5.10 1.42 32.79
N GLU A 386 -5.81 0.39 33.23
CA GLU A 386 -7.24 0.48 33.51
C GLU A 386 -7.52 1.63 34.51
N GLY A 387 -8.45 2.51 34.14
CA GLY A 387 -8.82 3.67 34.96
C GLY A 387 -7.88 4.88 34.90
N ALA A 388 -6.86 4.90 34.02
CA ALA A 388 -5.95 6.04 33.91
C ALA A 388 -6.65 7.31 33.40
N LYS A 389 -6.63 8.38 34.23
CA LYS A 389 -7.15 9.72 33.87
C LYS A 389 -6.19 10.55 33.01
N PHE A 390 -4.90 10.18 32.95
CA PHE A 390 -3.86 10.87 32.18
C PHE A 390 -2.87 9.86 31.59
N CYS A 391 -2.33 10.18 30.41
CA CYS A 391 -1.29 9.40 29.75
C CYS A 391 0.05 9.57 30.48
N LYS A 392 0.67 8.47 30.92
CA LYS A 392 2.02 8.54 31.50
C LYS A 392 3.12 8.86 30.46
N ARG A 393 2.87 8.64 29.17
CA ARG A 393 3.85 8.88 28.09
C ARG A 393 3.85 10.33 27.60
N CYS A 394 2.67 10.93 27.40
CA CYS A 394 2.57 12.29 26.84
C CYS A 394 1.87 13.30 27.75
N GLY A 395 1.43 12.92 28.95
CA GLY A 395 0.78 13.81 29.92
C GLY A 395 -0.68 14.18 29.62
N ASN A 396 -1.18 13.88 28.41
CA ASN A 396 -2.54 14.26 28.01
C ASN A 396 -3.62 13.52 28.82
N LYS A 397 -4.69 14.23 29.15
CA LYS A 397 -5.86 13.67 29.85
C LYS A 397 -6.57 12.64 28.99
N ILE A 398 -6.99 11.54 29.60
CA ILE A 398 -7.72 10.45 28.96
C ILE A 398 -9.01 10.23 29.73
N GLY A 399 -10.12 10.59 29.09
CA GLY A 399 -11.40 10.88 29.76
C GLY A 399 -11.74 12.34 29.59
#